data_AF-A0AAW5WZU1-F1
#
_entry.id   AF-A0AAW5WZU1-F1
#
_cell.length_a   1.000
_cell.length_b   1.000
_cell.length_c   1.000
_cell.angle_alpha   90.00
_cell.angle_beta   90.00
_cell.angle_gamma   90.00
#
_symmetry.space_group_name_H-M   'P 1'
#
loop_
_entity.id
_entity.type
_entity.pdbx_description
1 polymer ?
#
loop_
_entity_poly.entity_id
_entity_poly.type
_entity_poly.pdbx_seq_one_letter_code
_entity_poly.pdbx_strand_id
1 'polypeptide(L)'
;YTQASDTSEFDGALTAANTLNSDKGDNEDANAVQAKIDALTNAKLDGDKQLQDAKDAAIEKINALENLNKAQKQAAIAQVNAAETKDAIQPIVDTATALDGKMG
;
A
#
# COMPACT_ATOMS: atom_id res chain seq x y z
N TYR A 1 -10.96 5.63 -0.22
CA TYR A 1 -10.62 4.19 -0.27
C TYR A 1 -11.07 3.64 -1.60
N THR A 2 -10.18 3.58 -2.60
CA THR A 2 -10.50 3.19 -3.99
C THR A 2 -9.47 2.21 -4.55
N GLN A 3 -9.03 1.22 -3.77
CA GLN A 3 -8.04 0.24 -4.24
C GLN A 3 -8.52 -1.19 -3.98
N ALA A 4 -9.23 -1.72 -4.97
CA ALA A 4 -10.05 -2.94 -4.93
C ALA A 4 -9.26 -4.26 -5.04
N SER A 5 -8.21 -4.44 -4.25
CA SER A 5 -7.56 -5.76 -4.12
C SER A 5 -7.09 -6.11 -2.70
N ASP A 6 -6.95 -5.13 -1.80
CA ASP A 6 -6.72 -5.33 -0.35
C ASP A 6 -7.91 -4.82 0.49
N THR A 7 -9.01 -4.42 -0.15
CA THR A 7 -10.18 -3.89 0.54
C THR A 7 -10.95 -4.95 1.32
N SER A 8 -10.93 -6.24 1.02
CA SER A 8 -11.82 -7.17 1.75
C SER A 8 -11.44 -7.39 3.21
N GLU A 9 -10.14 -7.48 3.53
CA GLU A 9 -9.67 -7.68 4.91
C GLU A 9 -9.72 -6.36 5.69
N PHE A 10 -9.28 -5.26 5.08
CA PHE A 10 -9.38 -3.94 5.68
C PHE A 10 -10.84 -3.48 5.82
N ASP A 11 -11.69 -3.64 4.78
CA ASP A 11 -13.13 -3.34 4.84
C ASP A 11 -13.86 -4.30 5.76
N GLY A 12 -13.40 -5.55 5.91
CA GLY A 12 -13.93 -6.50 6.88
C GLY A 12 -13.67 -6.03 8.32
N ALA A 13 -12.44 -5.62 8.61
CA ALA A 13 -12.08 -5.03 9.90
C ALA A 13 -12.78 -3.67 10.12
N LEU A 14 -12.93 -2.85 9.09
CA LEU A 14 -13.64 -1.58 9.13
C LEU A 14 -15.16 -1.77 9.32
N THR A 15 -15.76 -2.77 8.69
CA THR A 15 -17.18 -3.14 8.87
C THR A 15 -17.43 -3.70 10.26
N ALA A 16 -16.51 -4.53 10.76
CA ALA A 16 -16.52 -5.00 12.14
C ALA A 16 -16.37 -3.83 13.13
N ALA A 17 -15.58 -2.81 12.80
CA ALA A 17 -15.50 -1.59 13.60
C ALA A 17 -16.75 -0.71 13.44
N ASN A 18 -17.31 -0.53 12.24
CA ASN A 18 -18.49 0.31 12.01
C ASN A 18 -19.80 -0.27 12.59
N THR A 19 -19.81 -1.54 12.99
CA THR A 19 -20.91 -2.13 13.78
C THR A 19 -20.91 -1.68 15.24
N LEU A 20 -20.05 -0.71 15.63
CA LEU A 20 -20.00 -0.03 16.93
C LEU A 20 -21.28 0.71 17.34
N ASN A 21 -22.30 0.82 16.47
CA ASN A 21 -23.62 1.34 16.84
C ASN A 21 -24.60 0.17 17.05
N SER A 22 -24.45 -0.54 18.16
CA SER A 22 -25.48 -1.45 18.65
C SER A 22 -26.73 -0.62 18.96
N ASP A 23 -27.69 -0.59 18.04
CA ASP A 23 -29.04 0.02 18.14
C ASP A 23 -29.89 -0.55 19.31
N LYS A 24 -29.27 -1.23 20.29
CA LYS A 24 -29.94 -1.94 21.39
C LYS A 24 -29.44 -1.61 22.79
N GLY A 25 -28.47 -0.70 22.97
CA GLY A 25 -28.12 -0.19 24.30
C GLY A 25 -27.41 -1.19 25.23
N ASP A 26 -26.87 -2.29 24.70
CA ASP A 26 -25.93 -3.14 25.43
C ASP A 26 -24.51 -2.59 25.24
N ASN A 27 -23.86 -2.24 26.35
CA ASN A 27 -22.46 -1.83 26.36
C ASN A 27 -21.60 -3.02 25.89
N GLU A 28 -21.00 -2.94 24.70
CA GLU A 28 -20.10 -3.98 24.18
C GLU A 28 -19.04 -4.35 25.24
N ASP A 29 -18.85 -5.65 25.46
CA ASP A 29 -17.83 -6.18 26.36
C ASP A 29 -16.46 -5.61 25.94
N ALA A 30 -15.70 -5.05 26.88
CA ALA A 30 -14.40 -4.42 26.59
C ALA A 30 -13.45 -5.34 25.80
N ASN A 31 -13.62 -6.66 25.95
CA ASN A 31 -12.87 -7.67 25.19
C ASN A 31 -13.19 -7.66 23.69
N ALA A 32 -14.45 -7.42 23.30
CA ALA A 32 -14.87 -7.37 21.90
C ALA A 32 -14.33 -6.12 21.19
N VAL A 33 -14.27 -4.99 21.90
CA VAL A 33 -13.65 -3.75 21.40
C VAL A 33 -12.14 -3.94 21.22
N GLN A 34 -11.45 -4.56 22.19
CA GLN A 34 -10.01 -4.82 22.09
C GLN A 34 -9.68 -5.74 20.90
N ALA A 35 -10.45 -6.82 20.69
CA ALA A 35 -10.24 -7.73 19.56
C ALA A 35 -10.37 -7.03 18.19
N LYS A 36 -11.29 -6.06 18.06
CA LYS A 36 -11.46 -5.28 16.83
C LYS A 36 -10.30 -4.29 16.63
N ILE A 37 -9.81 -3.66 17.69
CA ILE A 37 -8.62 -2.78 17.65
C ILE A 37 -7.40 -3.58 17.18
N ASP A 38 -7.20 -4.77 17.74
CA ASP A 38 -6.09 -5.65 17.37
C ASP A 38 -6.20 -6.08 15.88
N ALA A 39 -7.41 -6.44 15.43
CA ALA A 39 -7.64 -6.79 14.03
C ALA A 39 -7.33 -5.63 13.07
N LEU A 40 -7.77 -4.41 13.38
CA LEU A 40 -7.45 -3.22 12.59
C LEU A 40 -5.95 -2.92 12.58
N THR A 41 -5.28 -3.08 13.72
CA THR A 41 -3.84 -2.83 13.85
C THR A 41 -3.04 -3.82 13.02
N ASN A 42 -3.41 -5.10 13.05
CA ASN A 42 -2.80 -6.13 12.23
C ASN A 42 -3.03 -5.87 10.73
N ALA A 43 -4.26 -5.57 10.32
CA ALA A 43 -4.56 -5.22 8.93
C ALA A 43 -3.76 -4.00 8.44
N LYS A 44 -3.52 -3.01 9.31
CA LYS A 44 -2.68 -1.86 8.98
C LYS A 44 -1.21 -2.24 8.80
N LEU A 45 -0.66 -3.05 9.71
CA LEU A 45 0.72 -3.55 9.63
C LEU A 45 0.94 -4.38 8.37
N ASP A 46 -0.02 -5.22 8.02
CA ASP A 46 0.03 -6.02 6.80
C ASP A 46 0.02 -5.12 5.56
N GLY A 47 -0.84 -4.10 5.52
CA GLY A 47 -0.85 -3.09 4.45
C GLY A 47 0.48 -2.34 4.29
N ASP A 48 1.12 -1.96 5.40
CA ASP A 48 2.42 -1.28 5.36
C ASP A 48 3.54 -2.18 4.84
N LYS A 49 3.55 -3.46 5.26
CA LYS A 49 4.50 -4.43 4.75
C LYS A 49 4.33 -4.66 3.25
N GLN A 50 3.08 -4.84 2.81
CA GLN A 50 2.78 -5.04 1.40
C GLN A 50 3.21 -3.84 0.54
N LEU A 51 3.04 -2.61 1.05
CA LEU A 51 3.50 -1.41 0.37
C LEU A 51 5.03 -1.38 0.26
N GLN A 52 5.75 -1.73 1.33
CA GLN A 52 7.21 -1.76 1.32
C GLN A 52 7.74 -2.81 0.33
N ASP A 53 7.17 -4.01 0.34
CA ASP A 53 7.57 -5.07 -0.60
C ASP A 53 7.35 -4.64 -2.07
N ALA A 54 6.26 -3.90 -2.34
CA ALA A 54 6.01 -3.33 -3.68
C ALA A 54 7.02 -2.23 -4.07
N LYS A 55 7.44 -1.39 -3.11
CA LYS A 55 8.48 -0.38 -3.34
C LYS A 55 9.81 -1.03 -3.68
N ASP A 56 10.21 -2.04 -2.91
CA ASP A 56 11.49 -2.73 -3.09
C ASP A 56 11.55 -3.40 -4.47
N ALA A 57 10.49 -4.11 -4.87
CA ALA A 57 10.40 -4.71 -6.19
C ALA A 57 10.46 -3.68 -7.34
N ALA A 58 9.82 -2.52 -7.17
CA ALA A 58 9.86 -1.44 -8.15
C ALA A 58 11.26 -0.79 -8.24
N ILE A 59 11.94 -0.60 -7.11
CA ILE A 59 13.31 -0.08 -7.06
C ILE A 59 14.27 -1.04 -7.76
N GLU A 60 14.16 -2.35 -7.50
CA GLU A 60 14.95 -3.37 -8.20
C GLU A 60 14.74 -3.30 -9.72
N LYS A 61 13.48 -3.23 -10.17
CA LYS A 61 13.15 -3.10 -11.58
C LYS A 61 13.73 -1.83 -12.21
N ILE A 62 13.66 -0.68 -11.54
CA ILE A 62 14.26 0.58 -12.01
C ILE A 62 15.79 0.47 -12.09
N ASN A 63 16.42 -0.17 -11.10
CA ASN A 63 17.87 -0.36 -11.10
C ASN A 63 18.35 -1.25 -12.25
N ALA A 64 17.52 -2.22 -12.68
CA ALA A 64 17.81 -3.12 -13.79
C ALA A 64 17.67 -2.48 -15.20
N LEU A 65 17.07 -1.30 -15.32
CA LEU A 65 16.93 -0.59 -16.60
C LEU A 65 18.32 -0.16 -17.13
N GLU A 66 18.71 -0.58 -18.33
CA GLU A 66 20.10 -0.48 -18.78
C GLU A 66 20.47 0.89 -19.39
N ASN A 67 19.50 1.58 -19.98
CA ASN A 67 19.71 2.81 -20.76
C ASN A 67 19.52 4.07 -19.90
N LEU A 68 18.83 3.97 -18.76
CA LEU A 68 18.70 5.08 -17.83
C LEU A 68 20.03 5.43 -17.14
N ASN A 69 20.34 6.73 -17.09
CA ASN A 69 21.46 7.24 -16.32
C ASN A 69 21.17 7.29 -14.81
N LYS A 70 22.22 7.52 -14.01
CA LYS A 70 22.13 7.55 -12.54
C LYS A 70 21.08 8.55 -12.02
N ALA A 71 21.01 9.75 -12.60
CA ALA A 71 20.09 10.78 -12.15
C ALA A 71 18.63 10.41 -12.44
N GLN A 72 18.36 9.82 -13.61
CA GLN A 72 17.03 9.34 -13.99
C GLN A 72 16.57 8.19 -13.08
N LYS A 73 17.46 7.22 -12.79
CA LYS A 73 17.17 6.14 -11.83
C LYS A 73 16.88 6.68 -10.44
N GLN A 74 17.72 7.59 -9.94
CA GLN A 74 17.53 8.20 -8.62
C GLN A 74 16.22 8.97 -8.52
N ALA A 75 15.83 9.71 -9.56
CA ALA A 75 14.56 10.43 -9.59
C ALA A 75 13.37 9.46 -9.53
N ALA A 76 13.38 8.37 -10.31
CA ALA A 76 12.32 7.37 -10.28
C ALA A 76 12.27 6.62 -8.93
N ILE A 77 13.42 6.25 -8.37
CA ILE A 77 13.51 5.62 -7.04
C ILE A 77 12.97 6.56 -5.94
N ALA A 78 13.28 7.85 -6.00
CA ALA A 78 12.74 8.83 -5.06
C ALA A 78 11.21 8.92 -5.14
N GLN A 79 10.65 8.87 -6.34
CA GLN A 79 9.20 8.83 -6.53
C GLN A 79 8.58 7.54 -5.96
N VAL A 80 9.21 6.37 -6.18
CA VAL A 80 8.75 5.10 -5.60
C VAL A 80 8.77 5.16 -4.07
N ASN A 81 9.84 5.68 -3.48
CA ASN A 81 9.94 5.83 -2.02
C ASN A 81 8.86 6.77 -1.46
N ALA A 82 8.50 7.82 -2.19
CA ALA A 82 7.45 8.77 -1.82
C ALA A 82 6.02 8.24 -2.06
N ALA A 83 5.84 7.11 -2.75
CA ALA A 83 4.52 6.55 -3.01
C ALA A 83 3.85 6.09 -1.69
N GLU A 84 2.60 6.50 -1.48
CA GLU A 84 1.81 6.12 -0.29
C GLU A 84 0.91 4.91 -0.55
N THR A 85 0.77 4.47 -1.80
CA THR A 85 -0.08 3.33 -2.18
C THR A 85 0.58 2.50 -3.29
N LYS A 86 0.19 1.22 -3.38
CA LYS A 86 0.69 0.29 -4.39
C LYS A 86 0.36 0.77 -5.81
N ASP A 87 -0.83 1.31 -6.04
CA ASP A 87 -1.21 1.86 -7.35
C ASP A 87 -0.36 3.06 -7.78
N ALA A 88 0.14 3.87 -6.83
CA ALA A 88 1.00 5.00 -7.17
C ALA A 88 2.39 4.56 -7.67
N ILE A 89 2.82 3.33 -7.36
CA ILE A 89 4.13 2.79 -7.74
C ILE A 89 4.15 2.39 -9.23
N GLN A 90 3.11 1.72 -9.72
CA GLN A 90 3.05 1.21 -11.09
C GLN A 90 3.30 2.29 -12.18
N PRO A 91 2.63 3.47 -12.18
CA PRO A 91 2.86 4.48 -13.20
C PRO A 91 4.28 5.07 -13.17
N ILE A 92 4.96 5.05 -12.02
CA ILE A 92 6.36 5.49 -11.89
C ILE A 92 7.27 4.49 -12.61
N VAL A 93 7.06 3.19 -12.39
CA VAL A 93 7.79 2.12 -13.06
C VAL A 93 7.56 2.17 -14.57
N ASP A 94 6.32 2.34 -15.01
CA ASP A 94 5.98 2.42 -16.44
C ASP A 94 6.63 3.65 -17.10
N THR A 95 6.65 4.79 -16.40
CA THR A 95 7.34 6.00 -16.86
C THR A 95 8.86 5.76 -16.98
N ALA A 96 9.48 5.10 -16.01
CA ALA A 96 10.89 4.77 -16.04
C ALA A 96 11.24 3.80 -17.19
N THR A 97 10.43 2.74 -17.39
CA THR A 97 10.59 1.80 -18.50
C THR A 97 10.41 2.47 -19.86
N ALA A 98 9.41 3.35 -20.01
CA ALA A 98 9.19 4.10 -21.25
C ALA A 98 10.33 5.08 -21.54
N LEU A 99 10.93 5.69 -20.51
CA LEU A 99 12.10 6.55 -20.67
C LEU A 99 13.33 5.74 -21.07
N ASP A 100 13.53 4.56 -20.47
CA ASP A 100 14.64 3.66 -20.80
C ASP A 100 14.63 3.30 -22.29
N GLY A 101 13.47 2.90 -22.82
CA GLY A 101 13.31 2.58 -24.25
C GLY A 101 13.50 3.77 -25.20
N LYS A 102 13.49 5.02 -24.71
CA LYS A 102 13.82 6.22 -25.51
C LYS A 102 15.30 6.60 -25.43
N MET A 103 16.02 6.07 -24.45
CA MET A 103 17.43 6.36 -24.20
C MET A 103 18.37 5.34 -24.86
N GLY A 104 17.88 4.12 -25.11
CA GLY A 104 18.53 3.13 -25.97
C GLY A 104 18.34 3.44 -27.45
#